data_AF-A0A1E4HLX1-F1
#
_entry.id   AF-A0A1E4HLX1-F1
#
_cell.length_a   1.000
_cell.length_b   1.000
_cell.length_c   1.000
_cell.angle_alpha   90.00
_cell.angle_beta   90.00
_cell.angle_gamma   90.00
#
_symmetry.space_group_name_H-M   'P 1'
#
loop_
_entity.id
_entity.type
_entity.pdbx_description
1 polymer ?
#
loop_
_entity_poly.entity_id
_entity_poly.type
_entity_poly.pdbx_seq_one_letter_code
_entity_poly.pdbx_strand_id
1 'polypeptide(L)'
;MRDSLVKPGLPLLDSILGQCGITLSAPQLDLLWRYHQMLRQANAELNLTRIHNFENMVLKHYVDSLIVLKFLSLPSPLIDMGSGPGLPGIPLKIACPDVRMVLAEPRGARVDFLQTVIDSLGLKEIEVYGHKLGADYPEKVAGVISRAVASIPETLDRVAGSLDPGGRMIFMKGPECDEEIEEAQTTHERSFRLTDDHAYEIPGTSHRRRLVIYERLEGEPTDRPGRRKQPVSDLEPSREITSDSNPVFRTCHDLLSGRGIRKHGQAILAGPRIIEEILEKFPDRAIGWLTGSRGTPPPSRSLEWFRFTDSLFHQLDVAGTKAPLLLVQTPEIQEWSADSHWPDGCTLFVPFQDPENVGAVIRSAAAFRVARIVLLQEAAHPFHPRSSRAAGPALFQVPLFRGPSLSDLGRQKLDVPLIALDTDGPELNDQPFPSRFGLVVGLEGPGLPDHLRGAERRRIDINPEVESLNAATAVAIALYSWSRQARTTPVI
;
A
#
# COMPACT_ATOMS: atom_id res chain seq x y z
N MET A 1 36.49 -23.57 -7.68
CA MET A 1 36.11 -25.00 -7.57
C MET A 1 34.73 -25.05 -6.93
N ARG A 2 33.64 -25.50 -7.53
CA ARG A 2 33.41 -26.22 -8.80
C ARG A 2 32.14 -25.64 -9.44
N ASP A 3 32.25 -25.31 -10.72
CA ASP A 3 31.16 -25.47 -11.67
C ASP A 3 30.68 -26.94 -11.62
N SER A 4 29.44 -27.12 -11.21
CA SER A 4 28.56 -28.09 -11.87
C SER A 4 27.20 -27.41 -11.98
N LEU A 5 26.85 -26.98 -13.19
CA LEU A 5 25.49 -26.55 -13.54
C LEU A 5 24.57 -27.78 -13.41
N VAL A 6 24.18 -28.11 -12.18
CA VAL A 6 23.18 -29.14 -11.93
C VAL A 6 21.88 -28.60 -12.52
N LYS A 7 21.37 -29.28 -13.55
CA LYS A 7 20.10 -28.87 -14.17
C LYS A 7 18.98 -28.92 -13.11
N PRO A 8 18.06 -27.94 -13.10
CA PRO A 8 16.87 -28.01 -12.27
C PRO A 8 16.18 -29.37 -12.41
N GLY A 9 15.93 -30.02 -11.27
CA GLY A 9 15.46 -31.39 -11.25
C GLY A 9 15.24 -31.88 -9.82
N LEU A 10 14.57 -33.02 -9.72
CA LEU A 10 14.25 -33.68 -8.45
C LEU A 10 15.49 -33.94 -7.57
N PRO A 11 16.67 -34.38 -8.09
CA PRO A 11 17.87 -34.55 -7.27
C PRO A 11 18.41 -33.24 -6.66
N LEU A 12 18.33 -32.13 -7.40
CA LEU A 12 18.78 -30.83 -6.89
C LEU A 12 17.79 -30.27 -5.86
N LEU A 13 16.48 -30.46 -6.09
CA LEU A 13 15.44 -30.13 -5.10
C LEU A 13 15.71 -30.86 -3.78
N ASP A 14 15.91 -32.19 -3.85
CA ASP A 14 16.19 -33.03 -2.68
C ASP A 14 17.46 -32.58 -1.96
N SER A 15 18.54 -32.36 -2.71
CA SER A 15 19.81 -31.91 -2.14
C SER A 15 19.68 -30.57 -1.39
N ILE A 16 18.93 -29.60 -1.93
CA ILE A 16 18.75 -28.30 -1.27
C ILE A 16 17.89 -28.45 -0.02
N LEU A 17 16.80 -29.23 -0.08
CA LEU A 17 15.97 -29.52 1.08
C LEU A 17 16.78 -30.20 2.20
N GLY A 18 17.58 -31.21 1.84
CA GLY A 18 18.44 -31.93 2.77
C GLY A 18 19.50 -31.04 3.43
N GLN A 19 20.13 -30.14 2.67
CA GLN A 19 21.06 -29.13 3.22
C GLN A 19 20.38 -28.18 4.21
N CYS A 20 19.09 -27.92 4.02
CA CYS A 20 18.27 -27.12 4.94
C CYS A 20 17.70 -27.96 6.10
N GLY A 21 18.06 -29.24 6.21
CA GLY A 21 17.57 -30.17 7.23
C GLY A 21 16.09 -30.51 7.09
N ILE A 22 15.56 -30.52 5.86
CA ILE A 22 14.21 -30.95 5.53
C ILE A 22 14.32 -32.28 4.80
N THR A 23 13.60 -33.30 5.27
CA THR A 23 13.57 -34.63 4.65
C THR A 23 12.15 -34.96 4.25
N LEU A 24 11.96 -35.33 2.98
CA LEU A 24 10.70 -35.81 2.43
C LEU A 24 10.88 -37.26 1.96
N SER A 25 9.83 -38.08 2.07
CA SER A 25 9.83 -39.39 1.43
C SER A 25 9.83 -39.26 -0.09
N ALA A 26 10.27 -40.29 -0.81
CA ALA A 26 10.32 -40.26 -2.27
C ALA A 26 8.96 -39.88 -2.92
N PRO A 27 7.80 -40.38 -2.47
CA PRO A 27 6.50 -39.94 -2.99
C PRO A 27 6.20 -38.45 -2.73
N GLN A 28 6.55 -37.93 -1.55
CA GLN A 28 6.33 -36.52 -1.21
C GLN A 28 7.23 -35.60 -2.03
N LEU A 29 8.47 -36.01 -2.25
CA LEU A 29 9.42 -35.30 -3.10
C LEU A 29 8.95 -35.24 -4.56
N ASP A 30 8.39 -36.35 -5.09
CA ASP A 30 7.78 -36.38 -6.43
C ASP A 30 6.58 -35.42 -6.53
N LEU A 31 5.69 -35.42 -5.53
CA LEU A 31 4.55 -34.49 -5.48
C LEU A 31 5.02 -33.03 -5.44
N LEU A 32 6.04 -32.71 -4.64
CA LEU A 32 6.58 -31.35 -4.56
C LEU A 32 7.25 -30.93 -5.87
N TRP A 33 7.93 -31.85 -6.55
CA TRP A 33 8.50 -31.61 -7.88
C TRP A 33 7.41 -31.36 -8.93
N ARG A 34 6.34 -32.16 -8.94
CA ARG A 34 5.21 -31.96 -9.86
C ARG A 34 4.50 -30.64 -9.59
N TYR A 35 4.27 -30.29 -8.32
CA TYR A 35 3.78 -28.96 -7.94
C TYR A 35 4.68 -27.84 -8.47
N HIS A 36 6.00 -27.98 -8.32
CA HIS A 36 6.95 -27.01 -8.86
C HIS A 36 6.81 -26.82 -10.38
N GLN A 37 6.67 -27.91 -11.13
CA GLN A 37 6.47 -27.85 -12.58
C GLN A 37 5.17 -27.12 -12.94
N MET A 38 4.07 -27.45 -12.27
CA MET A 38 2.77 -26.80 -12.46
C MET A 38 2.85 -25.30 -12.14
N LEU A 39 3.48 -24.94 -11.02
CA LEU A 39 3.68 -23.54 -10.62
C LEU A 39 4.48 -22.77 -11.67
N ARG A 40 5.58 -23.35 -12.18
CA ARG A 40 6.40 -22.69 -13.21
C ARG A 40 5.66 -22.50 -14.52
N GLN A 41 4.89 -23.50 -14.94
CA GLN A 41 4.08 -23.41 -16.16
C GLN A 41 3.02 -22.33 -16.04
N ALA A 42 2.25 -22.32 -14.95
CA ALA A 42 1.20 -21.35 -14.71
C ALA A 42 1.73 -19.92 -14.44
N ASN A 43 2.96 -19.79 -13.91
CA ASN A 43 3.53 -18.48 -13.59
C ASN A 43 3.74 -17.58 -14.83
N ALA A 44 4.03 -18.17 -15.99
CA ALA A 44 4.24 -17.43 -17.24
C ALA A 44 3.00 -16.64 -17.67
N GLU A 45 1.80 -17.16 -17.37
CA GLU A 45 0.52 -16.56 -17.76
C GLU A 45 -0.12 -15.78 -16.60
N LEU A 46 0.02 -16.27 -15.37
CA LEU A 46 -0.74 -15.77 -14.21
C LEU A 46 0.08 -14.89 -13.25
N ASN A 47 1.38 -14.69 -13.49
CA ASN A 47 2.28 -13.90 -12.63
C ASN A 47 2.16 -14.27 -11.13
N LEU A 48 2.12 -15.57 -10.84
CA LEU A 48 1.92 -16.16 -9.51
C LEU A 48 3.06 -15.86 -8.53
N THR A 49 4.29 -15.70 -9.03
CA THR A 49 5.49 -15.35 -8.25
C THR A 49 6.52 -14.58 -9.09
N ARG A 50 7.23 -13.65 -8.45
CA ARG A 50 8.33 -12.85 -9.04
C ARG A 50 9.70 -13.56 -8.99
N ILE A 51 9.76 -14.78 -8.44
CA ILE A 51 11.00 -15.54 -8.28
C ILE A 51 11.09 -16.54 -9.43
N HIS A 52 12.09 -16.38 -10.30
CA HIS A 52 12.24 -17.18 -11.52
C HIS A 52 13.42 -18.17 -11.46
N ASN A 53 14.43 -17.90 -10.63
CA ASN A 53 15.58 -18.78 -10.45
C ASN A 53 15.19 -20.00 -9.60
N PHE A 54 15.54 -21.21 -10.08
CA PHE A 54 15.14 -22.47 -9.47
C PHE A 54 15.53 -22.59 -8.00
N GLU A 55 16.82 -22.40 -7.68
CA GLU A 55 17.33 -22.52 -6.31
C GLU A 55 16.65 -21.53 -5.37
N ASN A 56 16.43 -20.29 -5.84
CA ASN A 56 15.71 -19.28 -5.07
C ASN A 56 14.23 -19.66 -4.86
N MET A 57 13.57 -20.30 -5.82
CA MET A 57 12.23 -20.84 -5.61
C MET A 57 12.25 -21.95 -4.55
N VAL A 58 13.23 -22.86 -4.62
CA VAL A 58 13.36 -23.93 -3.62
C VAL A 58 13.55 -23.35 -2.22
N LEU A 59 14.49 -22.42 -2.06
CA LEU A 59 14.80 -21.81 -0.76
C LEU A 59 13.66 -20.93 -0.23
N LYS A 60 13.13 -20.02 -1.04
CA LYS A 60 12.19 -18.98 -0.57
C LYS A 60 10.72 -19.40 -0.61
N HIS A 61 10.38 -20.47 -1.32
CA HIS A 61 9.02 -21.01 -1.34
C HIS A 61 8.93 -22.35 -0.63
N TYR A 62 9.80 -23.31 -0.91
CA TYR A 62 9.62 -24.67 -0.38
C TYR A 62 10.29 -24.85 0.98
N VAL A 63 11.57 -24.52 1.10
CA VAL A 63 12.30 -24.57 2.38
C VAL A 63 11.61 -23.65 3.40
N ASP A 64 11.35 -22.40 3.03
CA ASP A 64 10.66 -21.44 3.91
C ASP A 64 9.30 -21.98 4.39
N SER A 65 8.51 -22.62 3.52
CA SER A 65 7.22 -23.22 3.92
C SER A 65 7.39 -24.40 4.87
N LEU A 66 8.36 -25.28 4.59
CA LEU A 66 8.53 -26.55 5.31
C LEU A 66 9.30 -26.40 6.62
N ILE A 67 10.11 -25.35 6.79
CA ILE A 67 10.91 -25.13 8.00
C ILE A 67 10.04 -24.96 9.25
N VAL A 68 8.79 -24.54 9.07
CA VAL A 68 7.75 -24.44 10.11
C VAL A 68 7.61 -25.76 10.89
N LEU A 69 7.76 -26.90 10.20
CA LEU A 69 7.64 -28.24 10.79
C LEU A 69 8.74 -28.59 11.80
N LYS A 70 9.82 -27.81 11.86
CA LYS A 70 10.86 -27.97 12.88
C LYS A 70 10.48 -27.36 14.23
N PHE A 71 9.55 -26.42 14.22
CA PHE A 71 9.16 -25.65 15.42
C PHE A 71 7.85 -26.15 16.02
N LEU A 72 6.94 -26.67 15.20
CA LEU A 72 5.69 -27.23 15.68
C LEU A 72 5.17 -28.40 14.83
N SER A 73 4.33 -29.22 15.46
CA SER A 73 3.39 -30.09 14.75
C SER A 73 2.20 -29.26 14.27
N LEU A 74 1.79 -29.43 13.02
CA LEU A 74 0.66 -28.68 12.47
C LEU A 74 -0.64 -29.08 13.18
N PRO A 75 -1.46 -28.10 13.61
CA PRO A 75 -2.82 -28.38 14.04
C PRO A 75 -3.68 -28.85 12.86
N SER A 76 -4.79 -29.53 13.13
CA SER A 76 -5.74 -30.01 12.12
C SER A 76 -7.17 -29.86 12.67
N PRO A 77 -8.11 -29.19 11.95
CA PRO A 77 -7.93 -28.58 10.63
C PRO A 77 -7.05 -27.32 10.64
N LEU A 78 -6.35 -27.05 9.53
CA LEU A 78 -5.47 -25.90 9.32
C LEU A 78 -5.90 -25.07 8.11
N ILE A 79 -6.04 -23.76 8.27
CA ILE A 79 -6.25 -22.84 7.14
C ILE A 79 -4.93 -22.17 6.74
N ASP A 80 -4.58 -22.20 5.47
CA ASP A 80 -3.57 -21.32 4.88
C ASP A 80 -4.24 -20.01 4.43
N MET A 81 -4.08 -18.95 5.22
CA MET A 81 -4.73 -17.66 4.97
C MET A 81 -3.95 -16.85 3.93
N GLY A 82 -4.58 -16.59 2.79
CA GLY A 82 -3.96 -15.86 1.69
C GLY A 82 -2.98 -16.74 0.92
N SER A 83 -3.40 -17.97 0.61
CA SER A 83 -2.51 -19.03 0.10
C SER A 83 -1.80 -18.66 -1.20
N GLY A 84 -2.31 -17.70 -1.99
CA GLY A 84 -1.67 -17.29 -3.23
C GLY A 84 -1.61 -18.44 -4.23
N PRO A 85 -0.43 -18.84 -4.70
CA PRO A 85 -0.26 -20.07 -5.50
C PRO A 85 -0.21 -21.35 -4.65
N GLY A 86 -0.57 -21.31 -3.37
CA GLY A 86 -0.60 -22.45 -2.46
C GLY A 86 0.60 -22.51 -1.52
N LEU A 87 1.12 -21.36 -1.08
CA LEU A 87 2.30 -21.29 -0.22
C LEU A 87 1.98 -20.51 1.07
N PRO A 88 2.14 -21.11 2.26
CA PRO A 88 2.83 -22.38 2.53
C PRO A 88 1.98 -23.67 2.42
N GLY A 89 0.68 -23.58 2.13
CA GLY A 89 -0.28 -24.68 2.26
C GLY A 89 0.08 -25.95 1.48
N ILE A 90 0.31 -25.87 0.17
CA ILE A 90 0.57 -27.06 -0.66
C ILE A 90 1.86 -27.80 -0.21
N PRO A 91 3.03 -27.15 -0.02
CA PRO A 91 4.19 -27.82 0.55
C PRO A 91 3.92 -28.50 1.89
N LEU A 92 3.23 -27.81 2.80
CA LEU A 92 2.88 -28.36 4.11
C LEU A 92 1.95 -29.57 3.99
N LYS A 93 0.96 -29.52 3.08
CA LYS A 93 0.05 -30.64 2.84
C LYS A 93 0.76 -31.87 2.28
N ILE A 94 1.73 -31.66 1.40
CA ILE A 94 2.56 -32.74 0.86
C ILE A 94 3.39 -33.39 1.99
N ALA A 95 3.98 -32.59 2.86
CA ALA A 95 4.78 -33.10 3.98
C ALA A 95 3.93 -33.75 5.09
N CYS A 96 2.71 -33.26 5.31
CA CYS A 96 1.78 -33.71 6.35
C CYS A 96 0.43 -34.10 5.72
N PRO A 97 0.34 -35.27 5.04
CA PRO A 97 -0.83 -35.65 4.24
C PRO A 97 -2.11 -35.81 5.06
N ASP A 98 -2.00 -36.12 6.35
CA ASP A 98 -3.15 -36.36 7.24
C ASP A 98 -3.78 -35.07 7.79
N VAL A 99 -3.14 -33.91 7.60
CA VAL A 99 -3.67 -32.62 8.08
C VAL A 99 -4.82 -32.17 7.18
N ARG A 100 -6.04 -32.02 7.72
CA ARG A 100 -7.15 -31.41 6.98
C ARG A 100 -6.79 -29.94 6.72
N MET A 101 -6.76 -29.54 5.45
CA MET A 101 -6.27 -28.23 5.05
C MET A 101 -7.29 -27.45 4.23
N VAL A 102 -7.36 -26.14 4.49
CA VAL A 102 -8.17 -25.22 3.69
C VAL A 102 -7.27 -24.13 3.13
N LEU A 103 -7.29 -23.93 1.82
CA LEU A 103 -6.54 -22.87 1.15
C LEU A 103 -7.47 -21.67 0.92
N ALA A 104 -7.32 -20.61 1.70
CA ALA A 104 -8.13 -19.40 1.58
C ALA A 104 -7.50 -18.38 0.60
N GLU A 105 -8.07 -18.24 -0.59
CA GLU A 105 -7.61 -17.32 -1.64
C GLU A 105 -8.80 -16.70 -2.41
N PRO A 106 -9.01 -15.37 -2.36
CA PRO A 106 -10.17 -14.73 -2.98
C PRO A 106 -10.07 -14.50 -4.50
N ARG A 107 -8.90 -14.67 -5.12
CA ARG A 107 -8.71 -14.36 -6.56
C ARG A 107 -9.03 -15.57 -7.43
N GLY A 108 -10.08 -15.46 -8.25
CA GLY A 108 -10.57 -16.55 -9.12
C GLY A 108 -9.49 -17.31 -9.88
N ALA A 109 -8.63 -16.63 -10.64
CA ALA A 109 -7.57 -17.30 -11.40
C ALA A 109 -6.58 -18.11 -10.54
N ARG A 110 -6.41 -17.76 -9.26
CA ARG A 110 -5.59 -18.54 -8.31
C ARG A 110 -6.37 -19.68 -7.70
N VAL A 111 -7.66 -19.49 -7.44
CA VAL A 111 -8.57 -20.58 -7.03
C VAL A 111 -8.57 -21.68 -8.07
N ASP A 112 -8.73 -21.33 -9.35
CA ASP A 112 -8.73 -22.29 -10.46
C ASP A 112 -7.40 -23.05 -10.55
N PHE A 113 -6.28 -22.34 -10.37
CA PHE A 113 -4.95 -22.95 -10.31
C PHE A 113 -4.80 -23.91 -9.12
N LEU A 114 -5.23 -23.50 -7.92
CA LEU A 114 -5.17 -24.33 -6.72
C LEU A 114 -6.03 -25.60 -6.85
N GLN A 115 -7.22 -25.48 -7.43
CA GLN A 115 -8.08 -26.62 -7.71
C GLN A 115 -7.40 -27.59 -8.69
N THR A 116 -6.81 -27.06 -9.76
CA THR A 116 -6.03 -27.86 -10.73
C THR A 116 -4.86 -28.59 -10.05
N VAL A 117 -4.16 -27.93 -9.13
CA VAL A 117 -3.07 -28.51 -8.34
C VAL A 117 -3.57 -29.65 -7.46
N ILE A 118 -4.65 -29.45 -6.70
CA ILE A 118 -5.24 -30.47 -5.83
C ILE A 118 -5.63 -31.70 -6.64
N ASP A 119 -6.33 -31.51 -7.75
CA ASP A 119 -6.83 -32.60 -8.60
C ASP A 119 -5.67 -33.36 -9.26
N SER A 120 -4.69 -32.65 -9.82
CA SER A 120 -3.56 -33.25 -10.54
C SER A 120 -2.61 -34.01 -9.64
N LEU A 121 -2.39 -33.52 -8.41
CA LEU A 121 -1.53 -34.16 -7.42
C LEU A 121 -2.28 -35.22 -6.59
N GLY A 122 -3.61 -35.29 -6.69
CA GLY A 122 -4.43 -36.24 -5.96
C GLY A 122 -4.44 -36.01 -4.45
N LEU A 123 -4.24 -34.75 -4.02
CA LEU A 123 -4.22 -34.40 -2.60
C LEU A 123 -5.60 -34.66 -1.97
N LYS A 124 -5.62 -35.26 -0.78
CA LYS A 124 -6.85 -35.60 -0.02
C LYS A 124 -6.98 -34.69 1.19
N GLU A 125 -8.17 -34.54 1.76
CA GLU A 125 -8.39 -33.68 2.93
C GLU A 125 -7.84 -32.25 2.72
N ILE A 126 -8.03 -31.71 1.51
CA ILE A 126 -7.67 -30.34 1.18
C ILE A 126 -8.75 -29.72 0.28
N GLU A 127 -9.12 -28.48 0.56
CA GLU A 127 -10.11 -27.73 -0.21
C GLU A 127 -9.69 -26.27 -0.43
N VAL A 128 -10.27 -25.62 -1.45
CA VAL A 128 -10.04 -24.21 -1.73
C VAL A 128 -11.24 -23.40 -1.27
N TYR A 129 -11.01 -22.48 -0.33
CA TYR A 129 -11.98 -21.47 0.06
C TYR A 129 -11.75 -20.21 -0.78
N GLY A 130 -12.58 -20.01 -1.80
CA GLY A 130 -12.47 -18.95 -2.80
C GLY A 130 -12.80 -17.53 -2.31
N HIS A 131 -12.82 -17.30 -1.00
CA HIS A 131 -13.17 -16.02 -0.39
C HIS A 131 -12.09 -15.57 0.60
N LYS A 132 -12.19 -14.31 1.02
CA LYS A 132 -11.31 -13.78 2.06
C LYS A 132 -11.73 -14.37 3.39
N LEU A 133 -10.79 -14.95 4.14
CA LEU A 133 -11.06 -15.47 5.48
C LEU A 133 -11.51 -14.33 6.41
N GLY A 134 -12.64 -14.54 7.09
CA GLY A 134 -13.28 -13.59 7.99
C GLY A 134 -14.30 -14.29 8.90
N ALA A 135 -15.05 -13.50 9.66
CA ALA A 135 -16.05 -13.99 10.62
C ALA A 135 -17.20 -14.78 9.99
N ASP A 136 -17.36 -14.68 8.68
CA ASP A 136 -18.32 -15.40 7.83
C ASP A 136 -17.88 -16.82 7.48
N TYR A 137 -16.63 -17.20 7.78
CA TYR A 137 -16.17 -18.56 7.60
C TYR A 137 -16.95 -19.52 8.52
N PRO A 138 -17.64 -20.55 7.97
CA PRO A 138 -18.67 -21.28 8.70
C PRO A 138 -18.12 -22.34 9.68
N GLU A 139 -16.86 -22.71 9.55
CA GLU A 139 -16.25 -23.80 10.33
C GLU A 139 -15.25 -23.28 11.36
N LYS A 140 -15.07 -24.07 12.42
CA LYS A 140 -13.99 -23.87 13.38
C LYS A 140 -12.77 -24.71 12.98
N VAL A 141 -11.59 -24.17 13.26
CA VAL A 141 -10.32 -24.80 12.92
C VAL A 141 -9.35 -24.78 14.11
N ALA A 142 -8.49 -25.78 14.16
CA ALA A 142 -7.45 -25.90 15.18
C ALA A 142 -6.25 -24.98 14.90
N GLY A 143 -6.09 -24.51 13.65
CA GLY A 143 -5.06 -23.55 13.33
C GLY A 143 -5.31 -22.71 12.09
N VAL A 144 -4.62 -21.57 12.06
CA VAL A 144 -4.46 -20.75 10.85
C VAL A 144 -2.99 -20.42 10.70
N ILE A 145 -2.44 -20.57 9.49
CA ILE A 145 -1.10 -20.15 9.12
C ILE A 145 -1.17 -19.03 8.08
N SER A 146 -0.32 -18.02 8.22
CA SER A 146 -0.26 -16.90 7.27
C SER A 146 1.17 -16.48 6.99
N ARG A 147 1.46 -16.35 5.70
CA ARG A 147 2.65 -15.67 5.16
C ARG A 147 2.31 -14.31 4.55
N ALA A 148 1.08 -13.82 4.76
CA ALA A 148 0.56 -12.62 4.12
C ALA A 148 1.19 -11.33 4.67
N VAL A 149 1.02 -10.24 3.91
CA VAL A 149 1.55 -8.91 4.22
C VAL A 149 0.77 -8.13 5.31
N ALA A 150 -0.32 -8.70 5.81
CA ALA A 150 -1.13 -8.07 6.85
C ALA A 150 -0.40 -8.06 8.21
N SER A 151 -0.75 -7.13 9.10
CA SER A 151 -0.17 -7.08 10.44
C SER A 151 -0.66 -8.22 11.33
N ILE A 152 0.08 -8.53 12.41
CA ILE A 152 -0.30 -9.52 13.42
C ILE A 152 -1.66 -9.16 14.04
N PRO A 153 -1.90 -7.94 14.57
CA PRO A 153 -3.20 -7.56 15.13
C PRO A 153 -4.35 -7.72 14.12
N GLU A 154 -4.17 -7.20 12.89
CA GLU A 154 -5.22 -7.28 11.87
C GLU A 154 -5.58 -8.72 11.50
N THR A 155 -4.60 -9.61 11.51
CA THR A 155 -4.83 -11.02 11.21
C THR A 155 -5.51 -11.73 12.39
N LEU A 156 -5.10 -11.45 13.63
CA LEU A 156 -5.74 -11.99 14.84
C LEU A 156 -7.24 -11.65 14.88
N ASP A 157 -7.61 -10.41 14.54
CA ASP A 157 -9.01 -9.98 14.41
C ASP A 157 -9.80 -10.84 13.42
N ARG A 158 -9.20 -11.14 12.25
CA ARG A 158 -9.88 -11.88 11.17
C ARG A 158 -10.11 -13.35 11.50
N VAL A 159 -9.19 -13.96 12.25
CA VAL A 159 -9.21 -15.41 12.54
C VAL A 159 -9.85 -15.75 13.88
N ALA A 160 -10.06 -14.77 14.76
CA ALA A 160 -10.67 -14.96 16.08
C ALA A 160 -12.00 -15.73 16.02
N GLY A 161 -12.80 -15.45 14.98
CA GLY A 161 -14.09 -16.10 14.76
C GLY A 161 -13.99 -17.53 14.23
N SER A 162 -12.92 -17.89 13.52
CA SER A 162 -12.74 -19.22 12.92
C SER A 162 -11.86 -20.15 13.76
N LEU A 163 -11.07 -19.62 14.69
CA LEU A 163 -10.15 -20.41 15.51
C LEU A 163 -10.85 -20.96 16.76
N ASP A 164 -10.64 -22.24 17.07
CA ASP A 164 -11.11 -22.84 18.34
C ASP A 164 -10.32 -22.29 19.53
N PRO A 165 -10.91 -22.21 20.75
CA PRO A 165 -10.14 -22.07 21.98
C PRO A 165 -9.04 -23.14 22.06
N GLY A 166 -7.81 -22.74 22.39
CA GLY A 166 -6.60 -23.56 22.32
C GLY A 166 -6.02 -23.72 20.90
N GLY A 167 -6.73 -23.26 19.86
CA GLY A 167 -6.25 -23.22 18.48
C GLY A 167 -5.11 -22.23 18.29
N ARG A 168 -4.32 -22.42 17.24
CA ARG A 168 -3.06 -21.69 17.01
C ARG A 168 -3.11 -20.80 15.77
N MET A 169 -2.76 -19.53 15.95
CA MET A 169 -2.41 -18.64 14.85
C MET A 169 -0.89 -18.65 14.65
N ILE A 170 -0.44 -19.00 13.45
CA ILE A 170 0.97 -19.20 13.10
C ILE A 170 1.38 -18.18 12.04
N PHE A 171 2.23 -17.23 12.41
CA PHE A 171 2.70 -16.17 11.54
C PHE A 171 4.10 -16.45 11.01
N MET A 172 4.26 -16.42 9.69
CA MET A 172 5.56 -16.44 9.03
C MET A 172 5.97 -15.00 8.66
N LYS A 173 6.79 -14.36 9.50
CA LYS A 173 7.14 -12.94 9.41
C LYS A 173 8.62 -12.69 9.06
N GLY A 174 8.89 -11.45 8.66
CA GLY A 174 10.26 -10.90 8.60
C GLY A 174 10.83 -10.66 10.00
N PRO A 175 12.11 -10.25 10.11
CA PRO A 175 12.75 -10.02 11.40
C PRO A 175 12.18 -8.80 12.15
N GLU A 176 11.68 -7.80 11.41
CA GLU A 176 11.17 -6.52 11.93
C GLU A 176 9.66 -6.61 12.20
N CYS A 177 9.25 -7.39 13.22
CA CYS A 177 7.84 -7.49 13.62
C CYS A 177 7.59 -7.24 15.12
N ASP A 178 8.56 -6.70 15.85
CA ASP A 178 8.44 -6.45 17.28
C ASP A 178 7.30 -5.48 17.60
N GLU A 179 7.18 -4.37 16.87
CA GLU A 179 6.09 -3.40 17.05
C GLU A 179 4.70 -4.06 16.86
N GLU A 180 4.56 -4.96 15.89
CA GLU A 180 3.31 -5.69 15.65
C GLU A 180 3.00 -6.68 16.78
N ILE A 181 4.02 -7.32 17.36
CA ILE A 181 3.89 -8.24 18.50
C ILE A 181 3.46 -7.46 19.74
N GLU A 182 4.12 -6.34 20.03
CA GLU A 182 3.80 -5.48 21.18
C GLU A 182 2.37 -4.91 21.09
N GLU A 183 1.97 -4.45 19.90
CA GLU A 183 0.60 -4.00 19.65
C GLU A 183 -0.39 -5.14 19.87
N ALA A 184 -0.14 -6.33 19.32
CA ALA A 184 -1.02 -7.48 19.48
C ALA A 184 -1.12 -7.95 20.93
N GLN A 185 0.01 -7.97 21.66
CA GLN A 185 0.02 -8.30 23.08
C GLN A 185 -0.80 -7.31 23.91
N THR A 186 -0.83 -6.03 23.52
CA THR A 186 -1.64 -5.01 24.20
C THR A 186 -3.11 -5.07 23.83
N THR A 187 -3.40 -5.18 22.52
CA THR A 187 -4.76 -5.06 21.97
C THR A 187 -5.56 -6.36 22.08
N HIS A 188 -4.89 -7.52 22.06
CA HIS A 188 -5.51 -8.84 22.03
C HIS A 188 -5.23 -9.71 23.26
N GLU A 189 -4.69 -9.13 24.35
CA GLU A 189 -4.26 -9.85 25.59
C GLU A 189 -5.29 -10.83 26.15
N ARG A 190 -6.58 -10.57 25.89
CA ARG A 190 -7.73 -11.33 26.43
C ARG A 190 -8.21 -12.44 25.53
N SER A 191 -7.88 -12.35 24.25
CA SER A 191 -8.36 -13.23 23.20
C SER A 191 -7.25 -14.15 22.69
N PHE A 192 -6.00 -13.71 22.80
CA PHE A 192 -4.84 -14.43 22.34
C PHE A 192 -3.67 -14.27 23.30
N ARG A 193 -2.86 -15.32 23.41
CA ARG A 193 -1.61 -15.32 24.16
C ARG A 193 -0.47 -15.67 23.21
N LEU A 194 0.56 -14.84 23.16
CA LEU A 194 1.80 -15.20 22.49
C LEU A 194 2.42 -16.40 23.22
N THR A 195 2.59 -17.52 22.54
CA THR A 195 3.22 -18.73 23.11
C THR A 195 4.67 -18.87 22.69
N ASP A 196 4.95 -18.57 21.42
CA ASP A 196 6.27 -18.80 20.84
C ASP A 196 6.64 -17.72 19.83
N ASP A 197 7.94 -17.45 19.77
CA ASP A 197 8.55 -16.54 18.80
C ASP A 197 9.93 -17.06 18.44
N HIS A 198 10.01 -17.74 17.31
CA HIS A 198 11.23 -18.38 16.85
C HIS A 198 11.88 -17.57 15.74
N ALA A 199 13.00 -16.91 16.04
CA ALA A 199 13.85 -16.35 15.01
C ALA A 199 14.65 -17.46 14.31
N TYR A 200 14.67 -17.44 12.98
CA TYR A 200 15.47 -18.37 12.19
C TYR A 200 15.98 -17.71 10.91
N GLU A 201 16.96 -18.35 10.29
CA GLU A 201 17.50 -17.98 8.99
C GLU A 201 17.23 -19.12 8.01
N ILE A 202 16.78 -18.80 6.80
CA ILE A 202 16.64 -19.81 5.74
C ILE A 202 18.06 -20.26 5.37
N PRO A 203 18.43 -21.54 5.61
CA PRO A 203 19.79 -22.01 5.41
C PRO A 203 20.29 -21.74 3.99
N GLY A 204 21.54 -21.27 3.86
CA GLY A 204 22.12 -20.91 2.57
C GLY A 204 21.68 -19.54 2.02
N THR A 205 20.99 -18.72 2.82
CA THR A 205 20.63 -17.34 2.47
C THR A 205 20.87 -16.40 3.64
N SER A 206 20.89 -15.08 3.40
CA SER A 206 20.89 -14.05 4.45
C SER A 206 19.48 -13.69 4.95
N HIS A 207 18.47 -14.51 4.63
CA HIS A 207 17.07 -14.19 4.91
C HIS A 207 16.69 -14.62 6.32
N ARG A 208 16.65 -13.62 7.21
CA ARG A 208 16.10 -13.75 8.55
C ARG A 208 14.57 -13.78 8.52
N ARG A 209 13.98 -14.58 9.39
CA ARG A 209 12.55 -14.82 9.53
C ARG A 209 12.20 -15.00 11.00
N ARG A 210 10.92 -14.83 11.30
CA ARG A 210 10.33 -15.18 12.60
C ARG A 210 9.09 -16.03 12.39
N LEU A 211 8.96 -17.05 13.22
CA LEU A 211 7.73 -17.82 13.38
C LEU A 211 7.08 -17.41 14.70
N VAL A 212 6.03 -16.60 14.61
CA VAL A 212 5.34 -16.05 15.78
C VAL A 212 4.03 -16.80 15.97
N ILE A 213 3.81 -17.37 17.16
CA ILE A 213 2.68 -18.25 17.43
C ILE A 213 1.85 -17.67 18.57
N TYR A 214 0.56 -17.50 18.30
CA TYR A 214 -0.45 -17.14 19.29
C TYR A 214 -1.41 -18.30 19.51
N GLU A 215 -1.74 -18.55 20.77
CA GLU A 215 -2.81 -19.47 21.16
C GLU A 215 -4.08 -18.67 21.44
N ARG A 216 -5.22 -19.19 20.97
CA ARG A 216 -6.54 -18.66 21.27
C ARG A 216 -6.95 -18.97 22.71
N LEU A 217 -7.25 -17.95 23.51
CA LEU A 217 -7.68 -18.14 24.89
C LEU A 217 -9.16 -18.55 25.00
N GLU A 218 -9.50 -19.19 26.13
CA GLU A 218 -10.90 -19.48 26.50
C GLU A 218 -11.67 -18.18 26.78
N GLY A 219 -12.87 -18.09 26.20
CA GLY A 219 -13.76 -16.94 26.32
C GLY A 219 -14.51 -16.70 25.01
N GLU A 220 -15.74 -16.17 25.08
CA GLU A 220 -16.32 -15.55 23.89
C GLU A 220 -15.32 -14.53 23.34
N PRO A 221 -15.16 -14.39 22.02
CA PRO A 221 -14.33 -13.34 21.44
C PRO A 221 -14.59 -12.06 22.18
N THR A 222 -13.60 -11.60 22.94
CA THR A 222 -13.84 -10.53 23.90
C THR A 222 -14.28 -9.33 23.10
N ASP A 223 -15.56 -9.01 23.22
CA ASP A 223 -16.05 -7.68 22.98
C ASP A 223 -15.29 -6.76 23.91
N ARG A 224 -14.21 -6.15 23.40
CA ARG A 224 -13.64 -4.99 24.02
C ARG A 224 -13.51 -3.82 23.06
N PRO A 225 -13.67 -2.61 23.60
CA PRO A 225 -14.00 -1.41 22.85
C PRO A 225 -12.74 -0.90 22.15
N GLY A 226 -12.68 -1.10 20.83
CA GLY A 226 -11.62 -0.60 19.98
C GLY A 226 -11.43 -1.51 18.79
N ARG A 227 -12.08 -1.16 17.67
CA ARG A 227 -12.06 -1.90 16.39
C ARG A 227 -12.67 -3.31 16.40
N ARG A 228 -13.85 -3.41 16.99
CA ARG A 228 -14.88 -4.32 16.48
C ARG A 228 -15.16 -3.96 15.01
N LYS A 229 -14.74 -4.77 14.03
CA LYS A 229 -15.63 -5.05 12.89
C LYS A 229 -16.79 -5.88 13.43
N GLN A 230 -17.63 -5.22 14.21
CA GLN A 230 -19.01 -5.63 14.40
C GLN A 230 -19.56 -5.82 12.98
N PRO A 231 -20.36 -6.86 12.69
CA PRO A 231 -20.97 -6.95 11.38
C PRO A 231 -21.62 -5.60 11.12
N VAL A 232 -21.12 -4.93 10.07
CA VAL A 232 -21.54 -3.57 9.76
C VAL A 232 -22.99 -3.59 9.23
N SER A 233 -23.62 -4.77 9.21
CA SER A 233 -24.99 -5.05 8.81
C SER A 233 -26.05 -4.26 9.57
N ASP A 234 -25.73 -3.78 10.77
CA ASP A 234 -26.70 -3.09 11.64
C ASP A 234 -26.38 -1.58 11.80
N LEU A 235 -25.33 -1.09 11.13
CA LEU A 235 -25.20 0.35 10.98
C LEU A 235 -26.28 0.78 10.00
N GLU A 236 -27.05 1.78 10.38
CA GLU A 236 -27.90 2.53 9.47
C GLU A 236 -27.15 3.80 9.07
N PRO A 237 -27.38 4.33 7.85
CA PRO A 237 -26.78 5.60 7.48
C PRO A 237 -27.22 6.67 8.45
N SER A 238 -26.26 7.48 8.90
CA SER A 238 -26.53 8.66 9.72
C SER A 238 -27.55 9.57 9.03
N ARG A 239 -27.50 9.63 7.68
CA ARG A 239 -28.51 10.29 6.85
C ARG A 239 -28.69 9.60 5.50
N GLU A 240 -29.95 9.42 5.11
CA GLU A 240 -30.32 9.16 3.71
C GLU A 240 -30.59 10.46 2.96
N ILE A 241 -29.98 10.58 1.78
CA ILE A 241 -30.02 11.78 0.96
C ILE A 241 -30.59 11.41 -0.41
N THR A 242 -31.84 11.77 -0.62
CA THR A 242 -32.60 11.45 -1.83
C THR A 242 -32.87 12.64 -2.74
N SER A 243 -32.50 13.86 -2.30
CA SER A 243 -32.75 15.11 -3.02
C SER A 243 -31.49 15.93 -3.22
N ASP A 244 -31.33 16.54 -4.40
CA ASP A 244 -30.26 17.49 -4.74
C ASP A 244 -30.39 18.85 -4.01
N SER A 245 -31.57 19.14 -3.47
CA SER A 245 -31.81 20.30 -2.62
C SER A 245 -31.30 20.11 -1.19
N ASN A 246 -30.88 18.89 -0.81
CA ASN A 246 -30.38 18.59 0.53
C ASN A 246 -29.08 19.36 0.82
N PRO A 247 -28.95 20.02 1.99
CA PRO A 247 -27.75 20.80 2.33
C PRO A 247 -26.44 19.99 2.32
N VAL A 248 -26.47 18.71 2.73
CA VAL A 248 -25.30 17.82 2.72
C VAL A 248 -24.88 17.53 1.28
N PHE A 249 -25.84 17.21 0.39
CA PHE A 249 -25.53 17.00 -1.02
C PHE A 249 -24.94 18.25 -1.66
N ARG A 250 -25.56 19.42 -1.45
CA ARG A 250 -25.03 20.70 -1.97
C ARG A 250 -23.62 20.98 -1.48
N THR A 251 -23.34 20.69 -0.20
CA THR A 251 -22.00 20.83 0.36
C THR A 251 -21.02 19.88 -0.34
N CYS A 252 -21.34 18.58 -0.42
CA CYS A 252 -20.52 17.58 -1.09
C CYS A 252 -20.28 17.91 -2.57
N HIS A 253 -21.30 18.40 -3.27
CA HIS A 253 -21.21 18.81 -4.66
C HIS A 253 -20.34 20.07 -4.83
N ASP A 254 -20.43 21.05 -3.92
CA ASP A 254 -19.55 22.21 -3.90
C ASP A 254 -18.07 21.77 -3.78
N LEU A 255 -17.78 20.72 -3.00
CA LEU A 255 -16.42 20.15 -2.81
C LEU A 255 -15.80 19.55 -4.09
N LEU A 256 -16.57 19.39 -5.17
CA LEU A 256 -16.04 19.00 -6.47
C LEU A 256 -15.25 20.14 -7.14
N SER A 257 -15.31 21.35 -6.58
CA SER A 257 -14.60 22.53 -7.05
C SER A 257 -13.60 23.06 -6.02
N GLY A 258 -12.51 23.68 -6.48
CA GLY A 258 -11.53 24.32 -5.59
C GLY A 258 -12.14 25.45 -4.72
N ARG A 259 -13.15 26.15 -5.23
CA ARG A 259 -13.87 27.21 -4.49
C ARG A 259 -14.67 26.62 -3.33
N GLY A 260 -15.40 25.52 -3.56
CA GLY A 260 -16.16 24.86 -2.51
C GLY A 260 -15.27 24.24 -1.45
N ILE A 261 -14.16 23.61 -1.85
CA ILE A 261 -13.17 23.09 -0.90
C ILE A 261 -12.66 24.19 0.02
N ARG A 262 -12.27 25.35 -0.53
CA ARG A 262 -11.82 26.50 0.27
C ARG A 262 -12.90 26.97 1.24
N LYS A 263 -14.14 27.10 0.76
CA LYS A 263 -15.28 27.60 1.54
C LYS A 263 -15.60 26.70 2.74
N HIS A 264 -15.48 25.38 2.56
CA HIS A 264 -15.89 24.39 3.56
C HIS A 264 -14.74 23.80 4.38
N GLY A 265 -13.48 23.95 3.93
CA GLY A 265 -12.32 23.33 4.57
C GLY A 265 -12.35 21.79 4.53
N GLN A 266 -13.06 21.22 3.56
CA GLN A 266 -13.30 19.78 3.44
C GLN A 266 -13.05 19.33 2.01
N ALA A 267 -12.81 18.03 1.82
CA ALA A 267 -12.61 17.46 0.49
C ALA A 267 -13.16 16.04 0.40
N ILE A 268 -13.48 15.61 -0.82
CA ILE A 268 -13.90 14.24 -1.12
C ILE A 268 -12.73 13.50 -1.76
N LEU A 269 -12.35 12.37 -1.17
CA LEU A 269 -11.33 11.47 -1.70
C LEU A 269 -11.99 10.23 -2.30
N ALA A 270 -11.49 9.81 -3.46
CA ALA A 270 -11.97 8.66 -4.20
C ALA A 270 -10.84 7.64 -4.42
N GLY A 271 -11.18 6.35 -4.34
CA GLY A 271 -10.26 5.25 -4.61
C GLY A 271 -10.00 4.39 -3.36
N PRO A 272 -10.37 3.08 -3.38
CA PRO A 272 -10.29 2.23 -2.20
C PRO A 272 -8.94 2.22 -1.51
N ARG A 273 -7.84 2.10 -2.27
CA ARG A 273 -6.48 2.10 -1.72
C ARG A 273 -6.09 3.43 -1.08
N ILE A 274 -6.47 4.55 -1.70
CA ILE A 274 -6.20 5.89 -1.16
C ILE A 274 -6.94 6.05 0.17
N ILE A 275 -8.22 5.65 0.19
CA ILE A 275 -9.07 5.72 1.38
C ILE A 275 -8.51 4.84 2.51
N GLU A 276 -8.11 3.60 2.21
CA GLU A 276 -7.47 2.70 3.17
C GLU A 276 -6.21 3.33 3.79
N GLU A 277 -5.29 3.83 2.96
CA GLU A 277 -4.06 4.47 3.46
C GLU A 277 -4.32 5.75 4.26
N ILE A 278 -5.34 6.55 3.90
CA ILE A 278 -5.71 7.75 4.67
C ILE A 278 -6.30 7.37 6.03
N LEU A 279 -7.18 6.37 6.09
CA LEU A 279 -7.75 5.88 7.34
C LEU A 279 -6.70 5.27 8.27
N GLU A 280 -5.64 4.71 7.70
CA GLU A 280 -4.51 4.15 8.44
C GLU A 280 -3.55 5.25 8.96
N LYS A 281 -3.07 6.11 8.06
CA LYS A 281 -1.98 7.07 8.37
C LYS A 281 -2.48 8.41 8.90
N PHE A 282 -3.71 8.79 8.55
CA PHE A 282 -4.31 10.09 8.88
C PHE A 282 -5.76 9.95 9.36
N PRO A 283 -6.06 9.06 10.34
CA PRO A 283 -7.44 8.78 10.77
C PRO A 283 -8.19 10.02 11.23
N ASP A 284 -7.51 10.97 11.90
CA ASP A 284 -8.11 12.20 12.42
C ASP A 284 -8.60 13.17 11.33
N ARG A 285 -8.15 12.95 10.08
CA ARG A 285 -8.63 13.75 8.93
C ARG A 285 -9.94 13.20 8.37
N ALA A 286 -10.27 11.94 8.62
CA ALA A 286 -11.45 11.30 8.07
C ALA A 286 -12.68 11.64 8.92
N ILE A 287 -13.69 12.26 8.31
CA ILE A 287 -14.87 12.77 9.03
C ILE A 287 -16.19 12.20 8.51
N GLY A 288 -16.23 11.65 7.30
CA GLY A 288 -17.46 11.09 6.75
C GLY A 288 -17.23 10.05 5.68
N TRP A 289 -18.23 9.20 5.49
CA TRP A 289 -18.26 8.09 4.57
C TRP A 289 -19.45 8.25 3.62
N LEU A 290 -19.18 8.41 2.33
CA LEU A 290 -20.23 8.64 1.33
C LEU A 290 -20.42 7.40 0.47
N THR A 291 -21.68 7.03 0.26
CA THR A 291 -22.04 5.80 -0.47
C THR A 291 -23.26 5.99 -1.35
N GLY A 292 -23.38 5.18 -2.39
CA GLY A 292 -24.64 4.99 -3.13
C GLY A 292 -25.63 4.13 -2.36
N SER A 293 -26.79 3.84 -2.96
CA SER A 293 -27.92 3.20 -2.26
C SER A 293 -27.61 1.77 -1.80
N ARG A 294 -26.69 1.10 -2.49
CA ARG A 294 -26.19 -0.26 -2.16
C ARG A 294 -24.78 -0.25 -1.57
N GLY A 295 -24.24 0.93 -1.22
CA GLY A 295 -22.88 1.01 -0.73
C GLY A 295 -22.74 0.44 0.67
N THR A 296 -21.55 -0.07 0.97
CA THR A 296 -21.28 -0.68 2.26
C THR A 296 -21.06 0.40 3.33
N PRO A 297 -21.49 0.15 4.57
CA PRO A 297 -21.26 1.03 5.71
C PRO A 297 -19.77 1.30 6.00
N PRO A 298 -19.45 2.36 6.78
CA PRO A 298 -18.07 2.74 7.05
C PRO A 298 -17.29 1.68 7.84
N PRO A 299 -15.96 1.62 7.68
CA PRO A 299 -15.10 0.73 8.45
C PRO A 299 -14.98 1.13 9.93
N SER A 300 -15.41 2.33 10.29
CA SER A 300 -15.39 2.85 11.66
C SER A 300 -16.67 3.65 11.95
N ARG A 301 -17.22 3.48 13.16
CA ARG A 301 -18.35 4.29 13.67
C ARG A 301 -18.02 5.76 13.89
N SER A 302 -16.74 6.13 13.89
CA SER A 302 -16.29 7.53 14.00
C SER A 302 -16.59 8.34 12.75
N LEU A 303 -16.87 7.69 11.62
CA LEU A 303 -17.21 8.34 10.36
C LEU A 303 -18.73 8.50 10.27
N GLU A 304 -19.19 9.73 10.00
CA GLU A 304 -20.60 9.95 9.70
C GLU A 304 -20.97 9.30 8.36
N TRP A 305 -21.99 8.44 8.33
CA TRP A 305 -22.36 7.70 7.13
C TRP A 305 -23.48 8.40 6.37
N PHE A 306 -23.15 8.86 5.17
CA PHE A 306 -24.09 9.47 4.23
C PHE A 306 -24.41 8.49 3.09
N ARG A 307 -25.68 8.08 3.00
CA ARG A 307 -26.19 7.25 1.91
C ARG A 307 -26.97 8.11 0.94
N PHE A 308 -26.54 8.11 -0.33
CA PHE A 308 -27.16 8.87 -1.41
C PHE A 308 -27.94 7.93 -2.34
N THR A 309 -28.92 8.48 -3.08
CA THR A 309 -29.44 7.76 -4.25
C THR A 309 -28.32 7.54 -5.26
N ASP A 310 -28.38 6.46 -6.04
CA ASP A 310 -27.33 6.14 -7.03
C ASP A 310 -27.09 7.31 -8.02
N SER A 311 -28.14 8.06 -8.38
CA SER A 311 -28.03 9.26 -9.23
C SER A 311 -27.22 10.39 -8.58
N LEU A 312 -27.48 10.70 -7.31
CA LEU A 312 -26.75 11.73 -6.57
C LEU A 312 -25.31 11.28 -6.29
N PHE A 313 -25.11 10.02 -5.91
CA PHE A 313 -23.79 9.47 -5.67
C PHE A 313 -22.91 9.51 -6.93
N HIS A 314 -23.47 9.20 -8.09
CA HIS A 314 -22.75 9.25 -9.37
C HIS A 314 -22.21 10.66 -9.69
N GLN A 315 -22.91 11.72 -9.27
CA GLN A 315 -22.43 13.09 -9.43
C GLN A 315 -21.21 13.38 -8.52
N LEU A 316 -21.15 12.77 -7.34
CA LEU A 316 -20.04 12.94 -6.39
C LEU A 316 -18.81 12.08 -6.75
N ASP A 317 -19.03 10.87 -7.28
CA ASP A 317 -17.97 9.95 -7.73
C ASP A 317 -17.47 10.31 -9.14
N VAL A 318 -16.90 11.51 -9.28
CA VAL A 318 -16.34 12.03 -10.56
C VAL A 318 -15.27 11.09 -11.14
N ALA A 319 -14.62 10.29 -10.29
CA ALA A 319 -13.62 9.32 -10.69
C ALA A 319 -14.19 8.00 -11.25
N GLY A 320 -15.50 7.78 -11.11
CA GLY A 320 -16.22 6.60 -11.57
C GLY A 320 -15.80 5.31 -10.86
N THR A 321 -15.37 5.40 -9.60
CA THR A 321 -14.87 4.26 -8.82
C THR A 321 -15.95 3.25 -8.48
N LYS A 322 -17.22 3.68 -8.39
CA LYS A 322 -18.37 2.92 -7.87
C LYS A 322 -18.12 2.32 -6.48
N ALA A 323 -17.14 2.88 -5.76
CA ALA A 323 -16.75 2.49 -4.43
C ALA A 323 -17.06 3.65 -3.46
N PRO A 324 -17.16 3.40 -2.15
CA PRO A 324 -17.36 4.46 -1.18
C PRO A 324 -16.33 5.59 -1.32
N LEU A 325 -16.76 6.82 -1.06
CA LEU A 325 -15.90 8.01 -1.03
C LEU A 325 -15.65 8.41 0.42
N LEU A 326 -14.53 9.07 0.66
CA LEU A 326 -14.17 9.55 2.00
C LEU A 326 -14.27 11.08 2.06
N LEU A 327 -15.06 11.59 2.99
CA LEU A 327 -15.06 13.01 3.34
C LEU A 327 -13.93 13.24 4.35
N VAL A 328 -13.04 14.18 4.03
CA VAL A 328 -11.90 14.54 4.87
C VAL A 328 -11.89 16.01 5.21
N GLN A 329 -11.37 16.34 6.40
CA GLN A 329 -11.02 17.70 6.79
C GLN A 329 -9.68 18.08 6.15
N THR A 330 -9.63 19.18 5.39
CA THR A 330 -8.37 19.65 4.81
C THR A 330 -7.51 20.36 5.86
N PRO A 331 -6.17 20.23 5.82
CA PRO A 331 -5.30 21.06 6.62
C PRO A 331 -5.45 22.54 6.23
N GLU A 332 -5.21 23.42 7.19
CA GLU A 332 -5.10 24.85 6.91
C GLU A 332 -3.85 25.12 6.05
N ILE A 333 -4.03 25.84 4.94
CA ILE A 333 -2.93 26.22 4.03
C ILE A 333 -2.56 27.66 4.36
N GLN A 334 -1.45 27.84 5.06
CA GLN A 334 -0.96 29.15 5.50
C GLN A 334 -0.41 29.98 4.32
N GLU A 335 -0.45 31.31 4.45
CA GLU A 335 0.19 32.21 3.49
C GLU A 335 1.72 32.11 3.62
N TRP A 336 2.39 32.01 2.47
CA TRP A 336 3.84 32.04 2.37
C TRP A 336 4.33 33.49 2.24
N SER A 337 5.47 33.78 2.87
CA SER A 337 6.17 35.07 2.74
C SER A 337 7.63 34.85 2.38
N ALA A 338 8.17 35.72 1.51
CA ALA A 338 9.59 35.74 1.16
C ALA A 338 10.50 35.96 2.38
N ASP A 339 10.03 36.75 3.34
CA ASP A 339 10.75 37.10 4.58
C ASP A 339 10.70 35.97 5.63
N SER A 340 9.92 34.91 5.38
CA SER A 340 9.83 33.77 6.29
C SER A 340 11.12 32.94 6.27
N HIS A 341 11.37 32.21 7.36
CA HIS A 341 12.49 31.27 7.41
C HIS A 341 12.43 30.27 6.26
N TRP A 342 13.57 30.09 5.57
CA TRP A 342 13.74 29.10 4.50
C TRP A 342 14.35 27.81 5.06
N PRO A 343 13.63 26.67 4.99
CA PRO A 343 14.14 25.40 5.45
C PRO A 343 15.28 24.89 4.55
N ASP A 344 16.09 23.98 5.09
CA ASP A 344 17.03 23.18 4.29
C ASP A 344 16.29 22.37 3.22
N GLY A 345 16.88 22.32 2.02
CA GLY A 345 16.38 21.62 0.86
C GLY A 345 15.54 22.48 -0.09
N CYS A 346 14.67 21.81 -0.84
CA CYS A 346 13.84 22.41 -1.88
C CYS A 346 12.55 23.01 -1.30
N THR A 347 12.31 24.29 -1.56
CA THR A 347 10.96 24.89 -1.54
C THR A 347 10.41 24.88 -2.96
N LEU A 348 9.35 24.11 -3.21
CA LEU A 348 8.80 23.93 -4.55
C LEU A 348 7.65 24.91 -4.82
N PHE A 349 7.76 25.74 -5.84
CA PHE A 349 6.73 26.67 -6.29
C PHE A 349 5.93 26.05 -7.45
N VAL A 350 4.62 25.91 -7.26
CA VAL A 350 3.74 25.17 -8.19
C VAL A 350 2.66 26.12 -8.74
N PRO A 351 2.69 26.47 -10.05
CA PRO A 351 1.67 27.31 -10.68
C PRO A 351 0.66 26.53 -11.55
N PHE A 352 0.54 25.21 -11.41
CA PHE A 352 -0.22 24.40 -12.37
C PHE A 352 -1.74 24.58 -12.25
N GLN A 353 -2.36 24.97 -13.36
CA GLN A 353 -3.82 25.13 -13.47
C GLN A 353 -4.55 23.80 -13.60
N ASP A 354 -3.90 22.77 -14.15
CA ASP A 354 -4.46 21.41 -14.19
C ASP A 354 -4.33 20.76 -12.80
N PRO A 355 -5.45 20.39 -12.15
CA PRO A 355 -5.41 19.66 -10.89
C PRO A 355 -4.61 18.34 -10.96
N GLU A 356 -4.62 17.61 -12.07
CA GLU A 356 -3.89 16.33 -12.17
C GLU A 356 -2.38 16.55 -12.02
N ASN A 357 -1.85 17.60 -12.66
CA ASN A 357 -0.46 18.01 -12.53
C ASN A 357 -0.12 18.46 -11.11
N VAL A 358 -0.99 19.23 -10.45
CA VAL A 358 -0.81 19.61 -9.03
C VAL A 358 -0.66 18.35 -8.16
N GLY A 359 -1.57 17.39 -8.34
CA GLY A 359 -1.55 16.15 -7.55
C GLY A 359 -0.32 15.29 -7.81
N ALA A 360 0.06 15.12 -9.08
CA ALA A 360 1.26 14.37 -9.48
C ALA A 360 2.55 14.98 -8.89
N VAL A 361 2.62 16.31 -8.82
CA VAL A 361 3.75 17.02 -8.23
C VAL A 361 3.79 16.91 -6.71
N ILE A 362 2.64 17.00 -6.03
CA ILE A 362 2.59 16.76 -4.58
C ILE A 362 3.11 15.35 -4.25
N ARG A 363 2.72 14.35 -5.03
CA ARG A 363 3.21 12.98 -4.88
C ARG A 363 4.73 12.88 -5.07
N SER A 364 5.25 13.52 -6.12
CA SER A 364 6.69 13.54 -6.40
C SER A 364 7.46 14.28 -5.31
N ALA A 365 6.95 15.41 -4.84
CA ALA A 365 7.52 16.19 -3.75
C ALA A 365 7.62 15.40 -2.45
N ALA A 366 6.56 14.64 -2.10
CA ALA A 366 6.59 13.74 -0.95
C ALA A 366 7.64 12.63 -1.12
N ALA A 367 7.69 12.00 -2.30
CA ALA A 367 8.64 10.92 -2.59
C ALA A 367 10.11 11.37 -2.48
N PHE A 368 10.39 12.61 -2.89
CA PHE A 368 11.74 13.19 -2.87
C PHE A 368 12.02 14.07 -1.65
N ARG A 369 11.12 14.09 -0.66
CA ARG A 369 11.28 14.82 0.62
C ARG A 369 11.55 16.32 0.42
N VAL A 370 10.79 16.93 -0.48
CA VAL A 370 10.73 18.40 -0.60
C VAL A 370 10.32 19.00 0.74
N ALA A 371 10.96 20.09 1.15
CA ALA A 371 10.76 20.67 2.48
C ALA A 371 9.36 21.29 2.64
N ARG A 372 8.88 21.98 1.59
CA ARG A 372 7.53 22.55 1.50
C ARG A 372 7.11 22.82 0.06
N ILE A 373 5.81 22.89 -0.17
CA ILE A 373 5.22 23.29 -1.46
C ILE A 373 4.52 24.63 -1.27
N VAL A 374 4.81 25.58 -2.16
CA VAL A 374 4.12 26.87 -2.26
C VAL A 374 3.26 26.83 -3.52
N LEU A 375 1.95 26.74 -3.32
CA LEU A 375 0.94 26.76 -4.38
C LEU A 375 0.73 28.21 -4.79
N LEU A 376 1.19 28.56 -5.99
CA LEU A 376 1.03 29.92 -6.53
C LEU A 376 -0.43 30.21 -6.86
N GLN A 377 -0.76 31.48 -7.05
CA GLN A 377 -2.15 31.92 -7.24
C GLN A 377 -2.85 31.22 -8.42
N GLU A 378 -2.11 30.87 -9.46
CA GLU A 378 -2.58 30.17 -10.65
C GLU A 378 -2.91 28.70 -10.39
N ALA A 379 -2.39 28.12 -9.30
CA ALA A 379 -2.49 26.70 -9.04
C ALA A 379 -3.93 26.25 -8.77
N ALA A 380 -4.32 25.12 -9.36
CA ALA A 380 -5.51 24.42 -8.95
C ALA A 380 -5.44 24.00 -7.48
N HIS A 381 -6.61 23.89 -6.84
CA HIS A 381 -6.67 23.51 -5.44
C HIS A 381 -6.13 22.07 -5.25
N PRO A 382 -5.20 21.82 -4.32
CA PRO A 382 -4.53 20.52 -4.16
C PRO A 382 -5.50 19.40 -3.80
N PHE A 383 -6.58 19.73 -3.09
CA PHE A 383 -7.62 18.78 -2.70
C PHE A 383 -8.75 18.61 -3.73
N HIS A 384 -8.64 19.20 -4.93
CA HIS A 384 -9.60 18.97 -6.01
C HIS A 384 -9.66 17.46 -6.36
N PRO A 385 -10.83 16.85 -6.66
CA PRO A 385 -10.95 15.39 -6.82
C PRO A 385 -9.91 14.75 -7.76
N ARG A 386 -9.63 15.41 -8.90
CA ARG A 386 -8.58 14.96 -9.84
C ARG A 386 -7.16 15.05 -9.27
N SER A 387 -6.84 16.13 -8.57
CA SER A 387 -5.55 16.32 -7.88
C SER A 387 -5.38 15.30 -6.75
N SER A 388 -6.40 15.17 -5.91
CA SER A 388 -6.37 14.26 -4.77
C SER A 388 -6.19 12.80 -5.17
N ARG A 389 -6.79 12.39 -6.29
CA ARG A 389 -6.59 11.05 -6.86
C ARG A 389 -5.14 10.82 -7.32
N ALA A 390 -4.53 11.82 -7.95
CA ALA A 390 -3.14 11.73 -8.42
C ALA A 390 -2.13 11.77 -7.25
N ALA A 391 -2.38 12.63 -6.25
CA ALA A 391 -1.55 12.78 -5.06
C ALA A 391 -1.67 11.60 -4.08
N GLY A 392 -2.89 11.12 -3.86
CA GLY A 392 -3.20 10.13 -2.84
C GLY A 392 -2.82 10.64 -1.43
N PRO A 393 -2.23 9.78 -0.57
CA PRO A 393 -1.83 10.14 0.78
C PRO A 393 -0.77 11.25 0.88
N ALA A 394 -0.06 11.53 -0.22
CA ALA A 394 0.97 12.58 -0.25
C ALA A 394 0.42 13.99 0.08
N LEU A 395 -0.89 14.22 -0.09
CA LEU A 395 -1.57 15.47 0.28
C LEU A 395 -1.31 15.93 1.72
N PHE A 396 -1.04 14.98 2.61
CA PHE A 396 -0.86 15.24 4.04
C PHE A 396 0.59 15.05 4.51
N GLN A 397 1.53 14.75 3.60
CA GLN A 397 2.92 14.44 3.95
C GLN A 397 3.85 15.63 3.80
N VAL A 398 3.51 16.58 2.92
CA VAL A 398 4.35 17.76 2.66
C VAL A 398 3.59 19.02 3.08
N PRO A 399 4.21 19.93 3.85
CA PRO A 399 3.60 21.20 4.20
C PRO A 399 3.21 22.00 2.94
N LEU A 400 1.95 22.43 2.88
CA LEU A 400 1.41 23.22 1.78
C LEU A 400 1.23 24.68 2.24
N PHE A 401 1.70 25.60 1.42
CA PHE A 401 1.50 27.03 1.59
C PHE A 401 0.85 27.64 0.37
N ARG A 402 0.24 28.80 0.56
CA ARG A 402 -0.30 29.65 -0.49
C ARG A 402 0.70 30.74 -0.83
N GLY A 403 1.05 30.84 -2.10
CA GLY A 403 1.99 31.82 -2.61
C GLY A 403 1.33 32.94 -3.40
N PRO A 404 2.13 33.93 -3.81
CA PRO A 404 1.72 34.98 -4.73
C PRO A 404 1.45 34.42 -6.14
N SER A 405 1.11 35.28 -7.09
CA SER A 405 1.16 34.91 -8.52
C SER A 405 2.58 34.56 -8.93
N LEU A 406 2.73 33.74 -9.97
CA LEU A 406 4.05 33.46 -10.56
C LEU A 406 4.76 34.75 -10.96
N SER A 407 3.98 35.76 -11.39
CA SER A 407 4.54 37.03 -11.80
C SER A 407 5.10 37.86 -10.65
N ASP A 408 4.36 37.90 -9.53
CA ASP A 408 4.79 38.64 -8.35
C ASP A 408 5.94 37.92 -7.64
N LEU A 409 5.99 36.58 -7.67
CA LEU A 409 7.15 35.82 -7.19
C LEU A 409 8.44 36.29 -7.88
N GLY A 410 8.42 36.47 -9.21
CA GLY A 410 9.59 36.94 -9.96
C GLY A 410 10.02 38.38 -9.65
N ARG A 411 9.15 39.19 -9.04
CA ARG A 411 9.45 40.57 -8.64
C ARG A 411 9.98 40.66 -7.21
N GLN A 412 9.81 39.61 -6.42
CA GLN A 412 10.26 39.58 -5.03
C GLN A 412 11.77 39.40 -4.95
N LYS A 413 12.40 40.10 -4.01
CA LYS A 413 13.79 39.87 -3.66
C LYS A 413 13.85 38.69 -2.68
N LEU A 414 14.48 37.60 -3.10
CA LEU A 414 14.63 36.39 -2.29
C LEU A 414 16.07 36.28 -1.78
N ASP A 415 16.22 35.88 -0.52
CA ASP A 415 17.53 35.66 0.10
C ASP A 415 18.16 34.30 -0.24
N VAL A 416 17.42 33.46 -0.98
CA VAL A 416 17.90 32.16 -1.48
C VAL A 416 17.81 32.10 -2.99
N PRO A 417 18.66 31.29 -3.64
CA PRO A 417 18.61 31.10 -5.09
C PRO A 417 17.27 30.48 -5.52
N LEU A 418 16.73 31.01 -6.62
CA LEU A 418 15.58 30.46 -7.32
C LEU A 418 16.06 29.80 -8.61
N ILE A 419 15.79 28.50 -8.74
CA ILE A 419 16.08 27.70 -9.92
C ILE A 419 14.79 27.54 -10.70
N ALA A 420 14.81 27.93 -11.97
CA ALA A 420 13.68 27.86 -12.86
C ALA A 420 13.90 26.76 -13.92
N LEU A 421 12.97 25.81 -14.00
CA LEU A 421 12.98 24.81 -15.07
C LEU A 421 12.48 25.44 -16.36
N ASP A 422 13.33 25.39 -17.38
CA ASP A 422 13.11 26.02 -18.68
C ASP A 422 13.72 25.13 -19.77
N THR A 423 13.31 25.32 -21.03
CA THR A 423 13.94 24.62 -22.16
C THR A 423 15.32 25.17 -22.50
N ASP A 424 15.60 26.42 -22.10
CA ASP A 424 16.86 27.10 -22.33
C ASP A 424 17.71 27.18 -21.04
N GLY A 425 19.03 27.19 -21.20
CA GLY A 425 19.98 27.28 -20.09
C GLY A 425 20.88 26.05 -19.96
N PRO A 426 21.81 26.02 -18.98
CA PRO A 426 22.67 24.87 -18.71
C PRO A 426 21.86 23.62 -18.34
N GLU A 427 22.45 22.44 -18.48
CA GLU A 427 21.79 21.20 -18.07
C GLU A 427 21.57 21.20 -16.56
N LEU A 428 20.47 20.57 -16.16
CA LEU A 428 20.02 20.49 -14.77
C LEU A 428 21.13 20.05 -13.80
N ASN A 429 22.05 19.22 -14.27
CA ASN A 429 23.13 18.62 -13.50
C ASN A 429 24.51 19.26 -13.70
N ASP A 430 24.62 20.29 -14.53
CA ASP A 430 25.91 20.97 -14.76
C ASP A 430 26.44 21.67 -13.49
N GLN A 431 25.52 22.08 -12.61
CA GLN A 431 25.85 22.71 -11.34
C GLN A 431 25.17 21.98 -10.17
N PRO A 432 25.80 21.91 -9.00
CA PRO A 432 25.15 21.34 -7.82
C PRO A 432 23.92 22.15 -7.42
N PHE A 433 22.92 21.50 -6.83
CA PHE A 433 21.82 22.21 -6.18
C PHE A 433 22.31 22.87 -4.88
N PRO A 434 21.91 24.11 -4.58
CA PRO A 434 22.19 24.75 -3.31
C PRO A 434 21.56 23.99 -2.13
N SER A 435 22.11 24.17 -0.92
CA SER A 435 21.55 23.55 0.30
C SER A 435 20.15 24.07 0.64
N ARG A 436 19.83 25.31 0.27
CA ARG A 436 18.52 25.96 0.38
C ARG A 436 18.21 26.66 -0.92
N PHE A 437 17.10 26.31 -1.57
CA PHE A 437 16.71 26.93 -2.84
C PHE A 437 15.20 26.84 -3.08
N GLY A 438 14.72 27.72 -3.95
CA GLY A 438 13.41 27.61 -4.56
C GLY A 438 13.51 26.88 -5.90
N LEU A 439 12.62 25.93 -6.17
CA LEU A 439 12.42 25.37 -7.51
C LEU A 439 11.10 25.88 -8.07
N VAL A 440 11.12 26.50 -9.24
CA VAL A 440 9.93 27.00 -9.93
C VAL A 440 9.84 26.42 -11.33
N VAL A 441 8.62 26.15 -11.78
CA VAL A 441 8.34 25.69 -13.15
C VAL A 441 7.42 26.69 -13.83
N GLY A 442 7.62 26.90 -15.12
CA GLY A 442 6.75 27.75 -15.92
C GLY A 442 5.30 27.24 -16.00
N LEU A 443 4.40 28.13 -16.43
CA LEU A 443 3.03 27.76 -16.78
C LEU A 443 3.03 26.93 -18.07
N GLU A 444 2.14 25.94 -18.16
CA GLU A 444 1.94 25.18 -19.40
C GLU A 444 1.45 26.11 -20.52
N GLY A 445 2.21 26.19 -21.62
CA GLY A 445 1.97 27.12 -22.72
C GLY A 445 2.92 28.32 -22.69
N PRO A 446 2.62 29.42 -21.96
CA PRO A 446 3.41 30.65 -22.02
C PRO A 446 4.77 30.54 -21.32
N GLY A 447 5.06 29.45 -20.60
CA GLY A 447 6.36 29.21 -19.97
C GLY A 447 6.63 30.11 -18.75
N LEU A 448 7.89 30.48 -18.55
CA LEU A 448 8.32 31.38 -17.47
C LEU A 448 8.17 32.86 -17.90
N PRO A 449 7.52 33.71 -17.08
CA PRO A 449 7.44 35.14 -17.35
C PRO A 449 8.81 35.84 -17.49
N ASP A 450 8.87 36.89 -18.33
CA ASP A 450 10.09 37.66 -18.60
C ASP A 450 10.80 38.25 -17.38
N HIS A 451 10.08 38.51 -16.29
CA HIS A 451 10.64 39.09 -15.07
C HIS A 451 11.27 38.04 -14.14
N LEU A 452 11.13 36.73 -14.45
CA LEU A 452 11.93 35.66 -13.83
C LEU A 452 13.30 35.48 -14.50
N ARG A 453 13.71 36.38 -15.41
CA ARG A 453 15.04 36.36 -16.07
C ARG A 453 16.23 36.38 -15.09
N GLY A 454 16.05 36.86 -13.86
CA GLY A 454 17.09 36.84 -12.82
C GLY A 454 17.25 35.48 -12.11
N ALA A 455 16.31 34.56 -12.28
CA ALA A 455 16.41 33.20 -11.74
C ALA A 455 17.40 32.36 -12.54
N GLU A 456 18.09 31.45 -11.87
CA GLU A 456 19.00 30.51 -12.52
C GLU A 456 18.18 29.51 -13.36
N ARG A 457 18.35 29.52 -14.68
CA ARG A 457 17.65 28.60 -15.57
C ARG A 457 18.38 27.27 -15.65
N ARG A 458 17.62 26.18 -15.65
CA ARG A 458 18.16 24.83 -15.84
C ARG A 458 17.24 24.01 -16.73
N ARG A 459 17.84 23.33 -17.73
CA ARG A 459 17.11 22.48 -18.69
C ARG A 459 17.27 21.00 -18.38
N ILE A 460 16.24 20.22 -18.68
CA ILE A 460 16.33 18.75 -18.70
C ILE A 460 16.75 18.34 -20.11
N ASP A 461 17.83 17.58 -20.23
CA ASP A 461 18.24 17.04 -21.52
C ASP A 461 17.22 16.01 -22.02
N ILE A 462 16.64 16.27 -23.19
CA ILE A 462 15.61 15.45 -23.84
C ILE A 462 15.92 15.32 -25.33
N ASN A 463 15.31 14.33 -25.98
CA ASN A 463 15.43 14.18 -27.43
C ASN A 463 14.98 15.47 -28.14
N PRO A 464 15.81 16.08 -29.02
CA PRO A 464 15.46 17.31 -29.75
C PRO A 464 14.19 17.23 -30.60
N GLU A 465 13.71 16.02 -30.93
CA GLU A 465 12.43 15.81 -31.63
C GLU A 465 11.20 16.06 -30.75
N VAL A 466 11.38 16.21 -29.43
CA VAL A 466 10.31 16.45 -28.45
C VAL A 466 10.42 17.89 -27.95
N GLU A 467 9.37 18.70 -28.16
CA GLU A 467 9.38 20.13 -27.81
C GLU A 467 9.49 20.39 -26.29
N SER A 468 8.74 19.65 -25.48
CA SER A 468 8.74 19.80 -24.02
C SER A 468 8.18 18.56 -23.32
N LEU A 469 8.49 18.45 -22.03
CA LEU A 469 7.88 17.45 -21.13
C LEU A 469 6.61 18.03 -20.48
N ASN A 470 5.70 17.14 -20.10
CA ASN A 470 4.64 17.51 -19.16
C ASN A 470 5.27 18.12 -17.88
N ALA A 471 4.67 19.20 -17.37
CA ALA A 471 5.29 20.00 -16.32
C ALA A 471 5.51 19.20 -15.01
N ALA A 472 4.56 18.33 -14.63
CA ALA A 472 4.72 17.47 -13.46
C ALA A 472 5.85 16.45 -13.64
N THR A 473 6.04 15.95 -14.87
CA THR A 473 7.16 15.04 -15.21
C THR A 473 8.50 15.76 -15.12
N ALA A 474 8.59 16.99 -15.63
CA ALA A 474 9.79 17.82 -15.51
C ALA A 474 10.16 18.06 -14.04
N VAL A 475 9.19 18.39 -13.19
CA VAL A 475 9.39 18.51 -11.73
C VAL A 475 9.92 17.21 -11.14
N ALA A 476 9.31 16.07 -11.47
CA ALA A 476 9.73 14.78 -10.91
C ALA A 476 11.20 14.45 -11.26
N ILE A 477 11.62 14.72 -12.50
CA ILE A 477 13.02 14.55 -12.94
C ILE A 477 13.95 15.50 -12.17
N ALA A 478 13.57 16.78 -12.03
CA ALA A 478 14.35 17.75 -11.30
C ALA A 478 14.55 17.37 -9.83
N LEU A 479 13.47 16.95 -9.16
CA LEU A 479 13.50 16.50 -7.77
C LEU A 479 14.29 15.20 -7.60
N TYR A 480 14.17 14.26 -8.53
CA TYR A 480 14.98 13.03 -8.53
C TYR A 480 16.48 13.38 -8.63
N SER A 481 16.84 14.26 -9.55
CA SER A 481 18.22 14.69 -9.76
C SER A 481 18.81 15.36 -8.52
N TRP A 482 18.06 16.30 -7.93
CA TRP A 482 18.42 16.92 -6.65
C TRP A 482 18.60 15.88 -5.54
N SER A 483 17.64 14.96 -5.38
CA SER A 483 17.69 13.94 -4.32
C SER A 483 18.88 12.98 -4.47
N ARG A 484 19.35 12.73 -5.69
CA ARG A 484 20.56 11.93 -5.95
C ARG A 484 21.82 12.68 -5.54
N GLN A 485 21.95 13.94 -5.95
CA GLN A 485 23.12 14.76 -5.61
C GLN A 485 23.26 14.91 -4.09
N ALA A 486 22.15 15.14 -3.39
CA ALA A 486 22.12 15.25 -1.93
C ALA A 486 22.57 13.97 -1.19
N ARG A 487 22.44 12.78 -1.80
CA ARG A 487 22.89 11.50 -1.23
C ARG A 487 24.36 11.20 -1.51
N THR A 488 24.96 11.84 -2.51
CA THR A 488 26.36 11.63 -2.91
C THR A 488 27.32 12.61 -2.25
N THR A 489 26.84 13.65 -1.58
CA THR A 489 27.68 14.57 -0.80
C THR A 489 28.05 13.89 0.53
N PRO A 490 29.33 13.57 0.80
CA PRO A 490 29.73 13.04 2.09
C PRO A 490 29.44 14.09 3.17
N VAL A 491 28.87 13.67 4.29
CA VAL A 491 28.88 14.46 5.52
C VAL A 491 30.35 14.54 5.94
N ILE A 492 30.98 15.70 5.75
CA ILE A 492 32.33 16.00 6.24
C ILE A 492 32.22 16.42 7.70
#